data_AF-A0A9P6ACF4-F1
#
_entry.id   AF-A0A9P6ACF4-F1
#
_cell.length_a   1.000
_cell.length_b   1.000
_cell.length_c   1.000
_cell.angle_alpha   90.00
_cell.angle_beta   90.00
_cell.angle_gamma   90.00
#
_symmetry.space_group_name_H-M   'P 1'
#
loop_
_entity.id
_entity.type
_entity.pdbx_description
1 polymer ?
#
loop_
_entity_poly.entity_id
_entity_poly.type
_entity_poly.pdbx_seq_one_letter_code
_entity_poly.pdbx_strand_id
1 'polypeptide(L)'
;MPSNGGHTSPVATSTTQSVYIRVAQVNVLPIPDPATNPPLTPTSGHLYLIEGTIDAIGRYAGTTVDWLVKVAHLICDPRGGGQLYTHPGDSSDWYDLDRTPSWHKVVQGDPLLPAIYEFVPTAPIFLSKISCRHMHSAITGGSQSSAATFLKEIGQREGGGCAVTRAPAPLNGSYLILKRMGSDGARDVVTRFCGESAALGIHRFHPKLGILLFCTLDPLVDNFALGFYHVTVSYNVEFRVLLLNCNSV
;
A
#
# COMPACT_ATOMS: atom_id res chain seq x y z
N MET A 1 24.74 -53.85 -29.31
CA MET A 1 24.07 -53.30 -28.11
C MET A 1 24.51 -51.86 -27.95
N PRO A 2 23.63 -50.86 -28.14
CA PRO A 2 24.00 -49.46 -27.91
C PRO A 2 23.84 -49.13 -26.42
N SER A 3 24.89 -48.54 -25.84
CA SER A 3 24.93 -48.03 -24.48
C SER A 3 24.30 -46.63 -24.45
N ASN A 4 23.21 -46.49 -23.69
CA ASN A 4 22.56 -45.21 -23.43
C ASN A 4 23.40 -44.39 -22.44
N GLY A 5 24.05 -43.34 -22.94
CA GLY A 5 24.62 -42.28 -22.12
C GLY A 5 23.51 -41.36 -21.60
N GLY A 6 23.18 -41.49 -20.32
CA GLY A 6 22.19 -40.65 -19.65
C GLY A 6 22.66 -39.20 -19.54
N HIS A 7 21.99 -38.31 -20.26
CA HIS A 7 21.99 -36.89 -19.94
C HIS A 7 21.23 -36.69 -18.61
N THR A 8 21.98 -36.49 -17.53
CA THR A 8 21.44 -35.88 -16.31
C THR A 8 21.44 -34.37 -16.50
N SER A 9 20.29 -33.83 -16.90
CA SER A 9 20.02 -32.40 -16.73
C SER A 9 19.96 -32.10 -15.23
N PRO A 10 20.64 -31.05 -14.74
CA PRO A 10 20.45 -30.61 -13.37
C PRO A 10 19.03 -30.08 -13.21
N VAL A 11 18.25 -30.69 -12.31
CA VAL A 11 17.00 -30.13 -11.82
C VAL A 11 17.38 -28.89 -11.00
N ALA A 12 17.31 -27.72 -11.63
CA ALA A 12 17.35 -26.46 -10.90
C ALA A 12 16.04 -26.35 -10.11
N THR A 13 16.04 -26.81 -8.86
CA THR A 13 15.05 -26.39 -7.88
C THR A 13 15.32 -24.92 -7.55
N SER A 14 14.81 -24.03 -8.40
CA SER A 14 14.70 -22.61 -8.05
C SER A 14 13.60 -22.54 -6.98
N THR A 15 13.98 -22.70 -5.72
CA THR A 15 13.15 -22.25 -4.60
C THR A 15 13.02 -20.75 -4.77
N THR A 16 11.86 -20.32 -5.24
CA THR A 16 11.53 -18.91 -5.40
C THR A 16 11.67 -18.23 -4.05
N GLN A 17 12.76 -17.50 -3.87
CA GLN A 17 13.05 -16.73 -2.67
C GLN A 17 12.04 -15.59 -2.57
N SER A 18 11.27 -15.57 -1.48
CA SER A 18 10.13 -14.65 -1.32
C SER A 18 10.29 -13.77 -0.09
N VAL A 19 9.63 -12.61 -0.14
CA VAL A 19 9.59 -11.58 0.89
C VAL A 19 8.15 -11.33 1.27
N TYR A 20 7.89 -11.26 2.58
CA TYR A 20 6.56 -11.09 3.14
C TYR A 20 6.54 -9.92 4.10
N ILE A 21 5.56 -9.01 3.96
CA ILE A 21 5.22 -8.06 5.02
C ILE A 21 3.91 -8.53 5.64
N ARG A 22 3.90 -8.69 6.96
CA ARG A 22 2.71 -9.11 7.70
C ARG A 22 2.51 -8.33 8.99
N VAL A 23 1.34 -8.51 9.60
CA VAL A 23 1.04 -8.05 10.96
C VAL A 23 0.28 -9.14 11.72
N ALA A 24 0.51 -9.26 13.03
CA ALA A 24 -0.27 -10.15 13.87
C ALA A 24 -1.73 -9.67 13.95
N GLN A 25 -2.70 -10.58 13.77
CA GLN A 25 -4.12 -10.25 13.74
C GLN A 25 -4.63 -9.68 15.07
N VAL A 26 -3.98 -9.98 16.19
CA VAL A 26 -4.27 -9.36 17.50
C VAL A 26 -4.11 -7.83 17.49
N ASN A 27 -3.26 -7.30 16.62
CA ASN A 27 -3.05 -5.86 16.47
C ASN A 27 -4.04 -5.20 15.50
N VAL A 28 -4.96 -5.97 14.93
CA VAL A 28 -5.88 -5.52 13.89
C VAL A 28 -7.29 -5.51 14.48
N LEU A 29 -7.89 -4.33 14.55
CA LEU A 29 -9.24 -4.15 15.08
C LEU A 29 -10.21 -3.78 13.95
N PRO A 30 -11.45 -4.31 13.97
CA PRO A 30 -12.50 -3.73 13.15
C PRO A 30 -12.76 -2.29 13.62
N ILE A 31 -13.09 -1.41 12.68
CA ILE A 31 -13.64 -0.10 13.07
C ILE A 31 -14.94 -0.35 13.87
N PRO A 32 -15.10 0.26 15.05
CA PRO A 32 -16.32 0.12 15.83
C PRO A 32 -17.53 0.53 14.99
N ASP A 33 -18.41 -0.42 14.68
CA ASP A 33 -19.70 -0.12 14.08
C ASP A 33 -20.68 0.15 15.24
N PRO A 34 -21.30 1.35 15.34
CA PRO A 34 -22.29 1.62 16.38
C PRO A 34 -23.53 0.72 16.29
N ALA A 35 -23.72 -0.07 15.21
CA ALA A 35 -24.92 -0.86 14.96
C ALA A 35 -24.82 -2.39 15.17
N THR A 36 -23.68 -2.99 15.52
CA THR A 36 -23.62 -4.48 15.64
C THR A 36 -22.65 -5.03 16.71
N ASN A 37 -23.23 -5.74 17.71
CA ASN A 37 -22.87 -7.02 18.39
C ASN A 37 -21.38 -7.36 18.76
N PRO A 38 -21.15 -8.31 19.71
CA PRO A 38 -20.07 -8.26 20.71
C PRO A 38 -18.67 -8.27 20.08
N PRO A 39 -17.64 -7.81 20.83
CA PRO A 39 -16.26 -7.75 20.32
C PRO A 39 -15.87 -9.09 19.70
N LEU A 40 -15.58 -9.07 18.39
CA LEU A 40 -14.96 -10.19 17.71
C LEU A 40 -13.72 -10.56 18.51
N THR A 41 -13.67 -11.80 19.01
CA THR A 41 -12.49 -12.34 19.67
C THR A 41 -11.29 -12.14 18.74
N PRO A 42 -10.15 -11.61 19.25
CA PRO A 42 -8.96 -11.46 18.43
C PRO A 42 -8.64 -12.81 17.78
N THR A 43 -8.63 -12.82 16.45
CA THR A 43 -8.37 -14.03 15.70
C THR A 43 -6.87 -14.33 15.79
N SER A 44 -6.53 -15.59 16.06
CA SER A 44 -5.13 -16.03 16.11
C SER A 44 -4.54 -16.06 14.70
N GLY A 45 -3.25 -15.72 14.56
CA GLY A 45 -2.52 -15.78 13.30
C GLY A 45 -2.10 -14.42 12.74
N HIS A 46 -1.79 -14.40 11.45
CA HIS A 46 -1.19 -13.24 10.78
C HIS A 46 -2.01 -12.77 9.59
N LEU A 47 -1.94 -11.47 9.30
CA LEU A 47 -2.45 -10.85 8.08
C LEU A 47 -1.26 -10.50 7.19
N TYR A 48 -1.20 -11.13 6.02
CA TYR A 48 -0.18 -10.88 4.99
C TYR A 48 -0.60 -9.70 4.13
N LEU A 49 0.21 -8.65 4.16
CA LEU A 49 -0.07 -7.38 3.50
C LEU A 49 0.58 -7.32 2.12
N ILE A 50 1.82 -7.80 2.02
CA ILE A 50 2.60 -7.85 0.79
C ILE A 50 3.31 -9.19 0.72
N GLU A 51 3.24 -9.83 -0.45
CA GLU A 51 3.99 -11.02 -0.81
C GLU A 51 4.60 -10.81 -2.20
N GLY A 52 5.84 -11.23 -2.38
CA GLY A 52 6.47 -11.24 -3.69
C GLY A 52 7.84 -11.91 -3.67
N THR A 53 8.34 -12.24 -4.86
CA THR A 53 9.71 -12.73 -4.99
C THR A 53 10.71 -11.64 -4.64
N ILE A 54 11.91 -12.02 -4.18
CA ILE A 54 13.00 -11.09 -3.87
C ILE A 54 13.31 -10.16 -5.05
N ASP A 55 13.27 -10.69 -6.28
CA ASP A 55 13.49 -9.91 -7.50
C ASP A 55 12.36 -8.91 -7.76
N ALA A 56 11.11 -9.32 -7.55
CA ALA A 56 9.95 -8.45 -7.75
C ALA A 56 9.93 -7.30 -6.75
N ILE A 57 10.20 -7.59 -5.47
CA ILE A 57 10.29 -6.59 -4.41
C ILE A 57 11.54 -5.71 -4.58
N GLY A 58 12.68 -6.30 -4.97
CA GLY A 58 13.95 -5.61 -5.20
C GLY A 58 13.88 -4.54 -6.28
N ARG A 59 12.98 -4.65 -7.27
CA ARG A 59 12.73 -3.57 -8.26
C ARG A 59 12.25 -2.27 -7.62
N TYR A 60 11.56 -2.36 -6.48
CA TYR A 60 11.05 -1.21 -5.75
C TYR A 60 11.97 -0.83 -4.58
N ALA A 61 12.43 -1.83 -3.83
CA ALA A 61 13.21 -1.66 -2.62
C ALA A 61 14.70 -1.42 -2.87
N GLY A 62 15.19 -1.72 -4.07
CA GLY A 62 16.62 -1.79 -4.34
C GLY A 62 17.25 -2.95 -3.56
N THR A 63 18.37 -2.69 -2.89
CA THR A 63 19.14 -3.70 -2.15
C THR A 63 18.91 -3.66 -0.64
N THR A 64 18.04 -2.78 -0.15
CA THR A 64 17.85 -2.50 1.28
C THR A 64 16.39 -2.58 1.69
N VAL A 65 16.14 -2.81 2.98
CA VAL A 65 14.80 -2.89 3.58
C VAL A 65 14.07 -1.55 3.72
N ASP A 66 14.72 -0.41 3.42
CA ASP A 66 14.19 0.94 3.67
C ASP A 66 12.78 1.14 3.08
N TRP A 67 12.56 0.59 1.88
CA TRP A 67 11.26 0.61 1.23
C TRP A 67 10.22 -0.23 1.98
N LEU A 68 10.58 -1.42 2.47
CA LEU A 68 9.68 -2.27 3.26
C LEU A 68 9.26 -1.58 4.55
N VAL A 69 10.22 -1.00 5.28
CA VAL A 69 9.96 -0.22 6.50
C VAL A 69 8.97 0.90 6.20
N LYS A 70 9.23 1.67 5.13
CA LYS A 70 8.36 2.78 4.74
C LYS A 70 6.96 2.33 4.36
N VAL A 71 6.82 1.28 3.55
CA VAL A 71 5.51 0.76 3.12
C VAL A 71 4.74 0.17 4.30
N ALA A 72 5.41 -0.57 5.19
CA ALA A 72 4.77 -1.10 6.40
C ALA A 72 4.23 0.03 7.28
N HIS A 73 4.98 1.11 7.49
CA HIS A 73 4.46 2.31 8.16
C HIS A 73 3.27 2.92 7.44
N LEU A 74 3.35 3.13 6.12
CA LEU A 74 2.25 3.72 5.34
C LEU A 74 0.95 2.91 5.40
N ILE A 75 1.04 1.58 5.53
CA ILE A 75 -0.13 0.70 5.62
C ILE A 75 -0.64 0.63 7.06
N CYS A 76 0.26 0.42 8.02
CA CYS A 76 -0.11 0.00 9.38
C CYS A 76 -0.11 1.13 10.40
N ASP A 77 0.86 2.05 10.33
CA ASP A 77 1.06 3.10 11.33
C ASP A 77 1.71 4.34 10.71
N PRO A 78 0.96 5.12 9.90
CA PRO A 78 1.55 6.17 9.04
C PRO A 78 2.20 7.32 9.81
N ARG A 79 1.80 7.51 11.07
CA ARG A 79 2.31 8.57 11.95
C ARG A 79 2.97 8.06 13.22
N GLY A 80 2.81 6.78 13.56
CA GLY A 80 3.35 6.24 14.80
C GLY A 80 4.76 5.68 14.65
N GLY A 81 5.24 5.16 15.76
CA GLY A 81 6.61 4.68 15.94
C GLY A 81 6.76 3.18 15.80
N GLY A 82 5.83 2.52 15.09
CA GLY A 82 5.88 1.08 14.83
C GLY A 82 7.23 0.61 14.28
N GLN A 83 7.47 -0.69 14.33
CA GLN A 83 8.77 -1.26 14.02
C GLN A 83 8.61 -2.54 13.21
N LEU A 84 9.53 -2.75 12.26
CA LEU A 84 9.60 -3.97 11.48
C LEU A 84 10.61 -4.92 12.11
N TYR A 85 10.26 -6.19 12.22
CA TYR A 85 11.13 -7.25 12.72
C TYR A 85 11.25 -8.34 11.68
N THR A 86 12.40 -8.98 11.61
CA THR A 86 12.64 -10.08 10.68
C THR A 86 13.33 -11.26 11.35
N HIS A 87 13.04 -12.44 10.83
CA HIS A 87 13.76 -13.65 11.19
C HIS A 87 14.53 -14.15 9.97
N PRO A 88 15.88 -14.22 10.04
CA PRO A 88 16.66 -14.88 9.01
C PRO A 88 16.47 -16.39 9.17
N GLY A 89 15.67 -17.00 8.31
CA GLY A 89 15.43 -18.44 8.37
C GLY A 89 14.72 -18.98 7.13
N ASP A 90 15.25 -20.08 6.63
CA ASP A 90 14.82 -20.91 5.50
C ASP A 90 14.06 -22.16 5.97
N SER A 91 13.27 -22.01 7.05
CA SER A 91 12.36 -23.07 7.50
C SER A 91 11.21 -23.26 6.49
N SER A 92 10.53 -24.39 6.50
CA SER A 92 9.30 -24.62 5.75
C SER A 92 8.05 -24.13 6.47
N ASP A 93 8.14 -23.85 7.77
CA ASP A 93 6.98 -23.72 8.68
C ASP A 93 6.76 -22.29 9.20
N TRP A 94 7.37 -21.31 8.52
CA TRP A 94 7.46 -19.94 9.02
C TRP A 94 6.16 -19.13 8.88
N TYR A 95 5.23 -19.55 8.04
CA TYR A 95 3.97 -18.84 7.80
C TYR A 95 3.11 -18.67 9.07
N ASP A 96 3.16 -19.64 9.98
CA ASP A 96 2.37 -19.63 11.21
C ASP A 96 3.22 -19.32 12.45
N LEU A 97 4.51 -19.05 12.27
CA LEU A 97 5.43 -18.85 13.39
C LEU A 97 5.24 -17.45 13.99
N ASP A 98 4.79 -17.39 15.24
CA ASP A 98 4.73 -16.14 15.99
C ASP A 98 6.12 -15.51 16.19
N ARG A 99 6.16 -14.18 16.23
CA ARG A 99 7.39 -13.45 16.52
C ARG A 99 7.89 -13.80 17.92
N THR A 100 9.15 -14.23 17.98
CA THR A 100 9.83 -14.51 19.24
C THR A 100 10.80 -13.37 19.59
N PRO A 101 11.31 -13.29 20.83
CA PRO A 101 12.31 -12.31 21.22
C PRO A 101 13.64 -12.39 20.43
N SER A 102 13.89 -13.50 19.71
CA SER A 102 15.11 -13.66 18.90
C SER A 102 15.02 -13.03 17.51
N TRP A 103 13.85 -12.50 17.12
CA TRP A 103 13.69 -11.80 15.85
C TRP A 103 14.48 -10.49 15.87
N HIS A 104 15.19 -10.23 14.78
CA HIS A 104 16.01 -9.03 14.63
C HIS A 104 15.12 -7.83 14.33
N LYS A 105 15.44 -6.70 14.97
CA LYS A 105 14.79 -5.42 14.67
C LYS A 105 15.40 -4.87 13.39
N VAL A 106 14.58 -4.72 12.36
CA VAL A 106 15.01 -4.18 11.07
C VAL A 106 15.34 -2.70 11.24
N VAL A 107 16.52 -2.31 10.78
CA VAL A 107 16.98 -0.91 10.79
C VAL A 107 17.25 -0.42 9.38
N GLN A 108 17.28 0.91 9.23
CA GLN A 108 17.56 1.54 7.94
C GLN A 108 18.92 1.07 7.40
N GLY A 109 18.96 0.73 6.12
CA GLY A 109 20.14 0.23 5.43
C GLY A 109 20.42 -1.26 5.59
N ASP A 110 19.64 -2.00 6.40
CA ASP A 110 19.75 -3.46 6.44
C ASP A 110 19.52 -4.05 5.03
N PRO A 111 20.25 -5.14 4.67
CA PRO A 111 20.10 -5.77 3.37
C PRO A 111 18.69 -6.36 3.21
N LEU A 112 18.14 -6.21 2.00
CA LEU A 112 16.92 -6.90 1.63
C LEU A 112 17.21 -8.41 1.46
N LEU A 113 16.53 -9.23 2.26
CA LEU A 113 16.70 -10.69 2.26
C LEU A 113 15.34 -11.37 2.07
N PRO A 114 15.31 -12.58 1.50
CA PRO A 114 14.10 -13.39 1.47
C PRO A 114 13.74 -13.83 2.89
N ALA A 115 12.71 -13.20 3.45
CA ALA A 115 12.31 -13.39 4.83
C ALA A 115 10.89 -12.86 5.06
N ILE A 116 10.39 -13.13 6.27
CA ILE A 116 9.24 -12.42 6.82
C ILE A 116 9.72 -11.14 7.47
N TYR A 117 8.95 -10.09 7.24
CA TYR A 117 9.03 -8.82 7.89
C TYR A 117 7.69 -8.58 8.62
N GLU A 118 7.69 -8.75 9.94
CA GLU A 118 6.51 -8.53 10.77
C GLU A 118 6.51 -7.12 11.33
N PHE A 119 5.43 -6.38 11.05
CA PHE A 119 5.23 -5.04 11.58
C PHE A 119 4.55 -5.08 12.94
N VAL A 120 5.16 -4.43 13.91
CA VAL A 120 4.64 -4.25 15.27
C VAL A 120 4.21 -2.80 15.43
N PRO A 121 2.90 -2.50 15.41
CA PRO A 121 2.41 -1.12 15.49
C PRO A 121 2.46 -0.60 16.94
N THR A 122 2.43 0.72 17.10
CA THR A 122 2.36 1.36 18.43
C THR A 122 0.92 1.52 18.95
N ALA A 123 -0.06 1.39 18.06
CA ALA A 123 -1.48 1.42 18.35
C ALA A 123 -2.20 0.36 17.48
N PRO A 124 -3.44 -0.04 17.83
CA PRO A 124 -4.20 -0.95 16.99
C PRO A 124 -4.41 -0.41 15.57
N ILE A 125 -4.34 -1.31 14.60
CA ILE A 125 -4.61 -1.02 13.18
C ILE A 125 -6.10 -1.19 12.94
N PHE A 126 -6.77 -0.11 12.56
CA PHE A 126 -8.20 -0.13 12.25
C PHE A 126 -8.45 -0.45 10.77
N LEU A 127 -9.09 -1.59 10.49
CA LEU A 127 -9.46 -1.95 9.12
C LEU A 127 -10.76 -1.27 8.71
N SER A 128 -10.69 -0.49 7.63
CA SER A 128 -11.86 0.02 6.93
C SER A 128 -12.28 -0.96 5.83
N LYS A 129 -13.53 -1.44 5.89
CA LYS A 129 -14.09 -2.25 4.79
C LYS A 129 -14.38 -1.36 3.59
N ILE A 130 -13.57 -1.49 2.56
CA ILE A 130 -13.86 -0.90 1.25
C ILE A 130 -14.67 -1.93 0.46
N SER A 131 -15.99 -1.73 0.35
CA SER A 131 -16.81 -2.70 -0.41
C SER A 131 -16.44 -2.71 -1.90
N CYS A 132 -16.01 -3.87 -2.42
CA CYS A 132 -15.86 -4.14 -3.84
C CYS A 132 -17.22 -4.25 -4.55
N ARG A 133 -18.12 -3.28 -4.35
CA ARG A 133 -19.30 -3.20 -5.22
C ARG A 133 -18.79 -2.86 -6.62
N HIS A 134 -18.95 -3.83 -7.52
CA HIS A 134 -18.49 -3.91 -8.91
C HIS A 134 -19.19 -2.90 -9.84
N MET A 135 -19.39 -1.67 -9.39
CA MET A 135 -20.00 -0.63 -10.20
C MET A 135 -19.22 0.65 -9.98
N HIS A 136 -18.83 1.26 -11.10
CA HIS A 136 -18.41 2.65 -11.22
C HIS A 136 -18.83 3.46 -9.99
N SER A 137 -17.86 4.07 -9.30
CA SER A 137 -18.10 5.09 -8.28
C SER A 137 -19.34 5.87 -8.66
N ALA A 138 -20.46 5.65 -7.96
CA ALA A 138 -21.72 6.25 -8.34
C ALA A 138 -21.51 7.76 -8.39
N ILE A 139 -21.46 8.29 -9.62
CA ILE A 139 -21.21 9.71 -9.93
C ILE A 139 -22.37 10.58 -9.39
N THR A 140 -23.46 9.94 -8.95
CA THR A 140 -24.77 10.51 -8.66
C THR A 140 -24.85 11.47 -7.48
N GLY A 141 -23.80 11.61 -6.66
CA GLY A 141 -23.82 12.46 -5.46
C GLY A 141 -23.18 13.85 -5.57
N GLY A 142 -22.56 14.21 -6.70
CA GLY A 142 -21.87 15.51 -6.86
C GLY A 142 -22.36 16.29 -8.07
N SER A 143 -22.58 17.59 -7.93
CA SER A 143 -22.89 18.44 -9.09
C SER A 143 -21.72 18.38 -10.10
N GLN A 144 -22.03 18.39 -11.40
CA GLN A 144 -21.00 18.49 -12.45
C GLN A 144 -20.08 19.71 -12.24
N SER A 145 -20.63 20.80 -11.69
CA SER A 145 -19.84 21.99 -11.32
C SER A 145 -18.73 21.69 -10.30
N SER A 146 -18.97 20.80 -9.34
CA SER A 146 -17.98 20.47 -8.30
C SER A 146 -16.82 19.64 -8.85
N ALA A 147 -17.09 18.73 -9.80
CA ALA A 147 -16.05 17.93 -10.44
C ALA A 147 -15.16 18.78 -11.37
N ALA A 148 -15.76 19.71 -12.11
CA ALA A 148 -15.01 20.65 -12.95
C ALA A 148 -14.14 21.60 -12.10
N THR A 149 -14.66 22.11 -10.97
CA THR A 149 -13.89 22.91 -10.03
C THR A 149 -12.72 22.12 -9.44
N PHE A 150 -12.95 20.87 -9.02
CA PHE A 150 -11.89 20.00 -8.52
C PHE A 150 -10.76 19.81 -9.54
N LEU A 151 -11.10 19.46 -10.79
CA LEU A 151 -10.12 19.32 -11.87
C LEU A 151 -9.34 20.62 -12.10
N LYS A 152 -10.04 21.76 -12.12
CA LYS A 152 -9.43 23.08 -12.31
C LYS A 152 -8.43 23.41 -11.21
N GLU A 153 -8.80 23.18 -9.95
CA GLU A 153 -7.95 23.49 -8.79
C GLU A 153 -6.70 22.60 -8.73
N ILE A 154 -6.82 21.30 -9.05
CA ILE A 154 -5.66 20.41 -9.20
C ILE A 154 -4.80 20.88 -10.38
N GLY A 155 -5.44 21.24 -11.50
CA GLY A 155 -4.82 21.87 -12.67
C GLY A 155 -3.89 23.02 -12.31
N GLN A 156 -4.41 23.96 -11.52
CA GLN A 156 -3.66 25.13 -11.05
C GLN A 156 -2.50 24.73 -10.13
N ARG A 157 -2.68 23.74 -9.25
CA ARG A 157 -1.63 23.26 -8.35
C ARG A 157 -0.49 22.56 -9.10
N GLU A 158 -0.81 21.77 -10.11
CA GLU A 158 0.17 20.91 -10.81
C GLU A 158 0.73 21.53 -12.10
N GLY A 159 0.36 22.77 -12.42
CA GLY A 159 0.79 23.44 -13.66
C GLY A 159 0.21 22.80 -14.93
N GLY A 160 -0.88 22.04 -14.81
CA GLY A 160 -1.57 21.39 -15.93
C GLY A 160 -0.89 20.15 -16.52
N GLY A 161 0.17 19.62 -15.88
CA GLY A 161 0.87 18.41 -16.33
C GLY A 161 0.49 17.16 -15.52
N CYS A 162 0.65 15.97 -16.11
CA CYS A 162 0.47 14.70 -15.39
C CYS A 162 1.40 14.61 -14.17
N ALA A 163 0.92 14.16 -13.02
CA ALA A 163 1.69 14.04 -11.78
C ALA A 163 2.91 13.11 -11.93
N VAL A 164 2.85 12.11 -12.82
CA VAL A 164 3.93 11.15 -13.05
C VAL A 164 4.92 11.65 -14.10
N THR A 165 4.45 12.04 -15.29
CA THR A 165 5.33 12.35 -16.42
C THR A 165 5.56 13.84 -16.65
N ARG A 166 4.83 14.71 -15.95
CA ARG A 166 4.75 16.17 -16.15
C ARG A 166 4.25 16.60 -17.53
N ALA A 167 3.95 15.67 -18.42
CA ALA A 167 3.52 16.00 -19.77
C ALA A 167 2.06 16.52 -19.79
N PRO A 168 1.77 17.51 -20.64
CA PRO A 168 0.40 17.95 -20.91
C PRO A 168 -0.27 16.97 -21.87
N ALA A 169 -1.51 16.57 -21.58
CA ALA A 169 -2.39 15.83 -22.51
C ALA A 169 -3.83 15.89 -21.98
N PRO A 170 -4.83 15.14 -22.51
CA PRO A 170 -6.07 15.01 -21.75
C PRO A 170 -5.75 14.31 -20.43
N LEU A 171 -5.98 15.04 -19.32
CA LEU A 171 -5.74 14.57 -17.97
C LEU A 171 -7.06 14.49 -17.21
N ASN A 172 -7.18 13.46 -16.39
CA ASN A 172 -8.25 13.30 -15.41
C ASN A 172 -7.78 13.77 -14.04
N GLY A 173 -8.68 14.37 -13.28
CA GLY A 173 -8.50 14.67 -11.86
C GLY A 173 -8.80 13.40 -11.07
N SER A 174 -7.80 12.54 -10.94
CA SER A 174 -7.94 11.26 -10.26
C SER A 174 -7.92 11.47 -8.75
N TYR A 175 -8.80 10.78 -8.03
CA TYR A 175 -8.83 10.87 -6.57
C TYR A 175 -7.84 9.88 -5.94
N LEU A 176 -7.02 10.35 -5.01
CA LEU A 176 -6.11 9.52 -4.22
C LEU A 176 -6.84 8.74 -3.11
N ILE A 177 -8.03 9.18 -2.75
CA ILE A 177 -8.93 8.51 -1.81
C ILE A 177 -10.28 8.30 -2.47
N LEU A 178 -10.99 7.24 -2.11
CA LEU A 178 -12.29 6.98 -2.72
C LEU A 178 -13.27 8.13 -2.50
N LYS A 179 -13.75 8.74 -3.60
CA LYS A 179 -14.75 9.83 -3.58
C LYS A 179 -16.00 9.50 -2.73
N ARG A 180 -16.37 8.22 -2.64
CA ARG A 180 -17.51 7.72 -1.84
C ARG A 180 -17.31 7.78 -0.33
N MET A 181 -16.09 7.95 0.16
CA MET A 181 -15.81 8.15 1.59
C MET A 181 -16.37 9.48 2.12
N GLY A 182 -16.75 10.40 1.21
CA GLY A 182 -17.29 11.70 1.60
C GLY A 182 -16.23 12.58 2.27
N SER A 183 -16.68 13.71 2.84
CA SER A 183 -15.77 14.65 3.50
C SER A 183 -15.21 14.08 4.81
N ASP A 184 -16.00 13.32 5.56
CA ASP A 184 -15.56 12.79 6.86
C ASP A 184 -14.54 11.68 6.70
N GLY A 185 -14.75 10.74 5.77
CA GLY A 185 -13.73 9.75 5.47
C GLY A 185 -12.48 10.38 4.83
N ALA A 186 -12.62 11.46 4.06
CA ALA A 186 -11.46 12.21 3.59
C ALA A 186 -10.66 12.87 4.73
N ARG A 187 -11.35 13.46 5.71
CA ARG A 187 -10.72 14.02 6.90
C ARG A 187 -10.04 12.94 7.73
N ASP A 188 -10.70 11.80 7.96
CA ASP A 188 -10.10 10.67 8.70
C ASP A 188 -8.79 10.20 8.04
N VAL A 189 -8.78 10.02 6.71
CA VAL A 189 -7.54 9.68 5.99
C VAL A 189 -6.49 10.77 6.16
N VAL A 190 -6.83 12.04 5.96
CA VAL A 190 -5.84 13.12 6.11
C VAL A 190 -5.34 13.25 7.56
N THR A 191 -6.20 13.05 8.57
CA THR A 191 -5.82 13.04 9.98
C THR A 191 -4.82 11.91 10.28
N ARG A 192 -5.06 10.71 9.73
CA ARG A 192 -4.18 9.55 9.92
C ARG A 192 -2.81 9.73 9.28
N PHE A 193 -2.73 10.33 8.08
CA PHE A 193 -1.46 10.48 7.36
C PHE A 193 -0.75 11.81 7.63
N CYS A 194 -1.49 12.88 7.91
CA CYS A 194 -0.95 14.25 8.00
C CYS A 194 -1.30 14.98 9.31
N GLY A 195 -2.18 14.43 10.14
CA GLY A 195 -2.60 14.99 11.43
C GLY A 195 -3.81 15.92 11.38
N GLU A 196 -4.38 16.17 12.56
CA GLU A 196 -5.65 16.91 12.73
C GLU A 196 -5.63 18.29 12.07
N SER A 197 -4.54 19.04 12.25
CA SER A 197 -4.41 20.38 11.67
C SER A 197 -4.46 20.35 10.14
N ALA A 198 -3.94 19.30 9.50
CA ALA A 198 -3.96 19.16 8.04
C ALA A 198 -5.34 18.75 7.51
N ALA A 199 -6.16 18.10 8.35
CA ALA A 199 -7.52 17.69 8.02
C ALA A 199 -8.53 18.84 8.13
N LEU A 200 -8.18 19.92 8.84
CA LEU A 200 -8.99 21.14 8.91
C LEU A 200 -9.24 21.69 7.51
N GLY A 201 -10.51 21.86 7.15
CA GLY A 201 -10.92 22.35 5.84
C GLY A 201 -10.88 21.30 4.71
N ILE A 202 -10.44 20.07 4.97
CA ILE A 202 -10.59 18.99 4.00
C ILE A 202 -12.07 18.69 3.80
N HIS A 203 -12.48 18.68 2.53
CA HIS A 203 -13.79 18.26 2.07
C HIS A 203 -13.61 17.36 0.85
N ARG A 204 -14.65 16.65 0.45
CA ARG A 204 -14.58 15.63 -0.62
C ARG A 204 -14.10 16.09 -2.00
N PHE A 205 -14.00 17.40 -2.24
CA PHE A 205 -13.53 18.00 -3.50
C PHE A 205 -12.27 18.85 -3.26
N HIS A 206 -11.60 18.67 -2.12
CA HIS A 206 -10.42 19.45 -1.79
C HIS A 206 -9.26 19.02 -2.70
N PRO A 207 -8.53 19.93 -3.36
CA PRO A 207 -7.56 19.57 -4.41
C PRO A 207 -6.43 18.67 -3.89
N LYS A 208 -6.06 18.76 -2.60
CA LYS A 208 -5.11 17.83 -1.94
C LYS A 208 -5.51 16.35 -2.04
N LEU A 209 -6.76 16.03 -2.33
CA LEU A 209 -7.27 14.65 -2.41
C LEU A 209 -7.16 14.04 -3.80
N GLY A 210 -6.64 14.76 -4.79
CA GLY A 210 -6.44 14.22 -6.13
C GLY A 210 -5.18 14.71 -6.78
N ILE A 211 -4.92 14.15 -7.95
CA ILE A 211 -3.75 14.41 -8.81
C ILE A 211 -4.20 14.38 -10.28
N LEU A 212 -3.43 15.00 -11.18
CA LEU A 212 -3.67 14.86 -12.61
C LEU A 212 -2.99 13.60 -13.13
N LEU A 213 -3.77 12.74 -13.76
CA LEU A 213 -3.26 11.53 -14.40
C LEU A 213 -3.75 11.43 -15.83
N PHE A 214 -3.02 10.69 -16.65
CA PHE A 214 -3.56 10.25 -17.93
C PHE A 214 -4.80 9.39 -17.72
N CYS A 215 -5.76 9.50 -18.62
CA CYS A 215 -7.01 8.75 -18.59
C CYS A 215 -6.80 7.23 -18.54
N THR A 216 -5.64 6.74 -19.00
CA THR A 216 -5.27 5.32 -18.95
C THR A 216 -4.84 4.83 -17.57
N LEU A 217 -4.37 5.73 -16.69
CA LEU A 217 -3.93 5.39 -15.33
C LEU A 217 -5.04 5.52 -14.29
N ASP A 218 -6.01 6.40 -14.56
CA ASP A 218 -7.13 6.68 -13.68
C ASP A 218 -7.92 5.41 -13.27
N PRO A 219 -8.29 4.48 -14.19
CA PRO A 219 -8.94 3.22 -13.80
C PRO A 219 -8.08 2.33 -12.91
N LEU A 220 -6.75 2.41 -12.99
CA LEU A 220 -5.86 1.59 -12.16
C LEU A 220 -5.86 2.09 -10.71
N VAL A 221 -5.93 3.41 -10.50
CA VAL A 221 -6.07 4.01 -9.16
C VAL A 221 -7.44 3.67 -8.56
N ASP A 222 -8.50 3.86 -9.34
CA ASP A 222 -9.88 3.60 -8.89
C ASP A 222 -10.11 2.13 -8.49
N ASN A 223 -9.42 1.19 -9.15
CA ASN A 223 -9.49 -0.24 -8.85
C ASN A 223 -8.42 -0.72 -7.85
N PHE A 224 -7.68 0.19 -7.21
CA PHE A 224 -6.57 -0.15 -6.29
C PHE A 224 -5.45 -0.98 -6.91
N ALA A 225 -5.36 -1.01 -8.24
CA ALA A 225 -4.24 -1.62 -8.96
C ALA A 225 -3.01 -0.69 -8.99
N LEU A 226 -3.19 0.59 -8.63
CA LEU A 226 -2.16 1.62 -8.62
C LEU A 226 -2.24 2.47 -7.35
N GLY A 227 -1.10 2.68 -6.72
CA GLY A 227 -0.89 3.62 -5.62
C GLY A 227 0.31 4.52 -5.90
N PHE A 228 0.46 5.56 -5.08
CA PHE A 228 1.55 6.52 -5.20
C PHE A 228 2.27 6.62 -3.87
N TYR A 229 3.59 6.73 -3.91
CA TYR A 229 4.35 7.16 -2.75
C TYR A 229 5.35 8.23 -3.14
N HIS A 230 5.55 9.17 -2.21
CA HIS A 230 6.48 10.27 -2.40
C HIS A 230 7.92 9.78 -2.24
N VAL A 231 8.77 10.10 -3.21
CA VAL A 231 10.22 9.91 -3.09
C VAL A 231 10.89 11.27 -3.19
N THR A 232 11.48 11.69 -2.07
CA THR A 232 12.38 12.83 -2.08
C THR A 232 13.73 12.32 -2.58
N VAL A 233 14.03 12.54 -3.86
CA VAL A 233 15.39 12.36 -4.37
C VAL A 233 16.02 13.75 -4.40
N SER A 234 17.21 13.90 -3.81
CA SER A 234 17.90 15.17 -3.60
C SER A 234 17.62 16.20 -4.72
N TYR A 235 16.88 17.24 -4.35
CA TYR A 235 16.49 18.43 -5.14
C TYR A 235 15.40 18.29 -6.22
N ASN A 236 14.82 17.11 -6.47
CA ASN A 236 13.65 16.95 -7.34
C ASN A 236 12.59 16.02 -6.73
N VAL A 237 11.32 16.45 -6.74
CA VAL A 237 10.19 15.63 -6.27
C VAL A 237 9.86 14.58 -7.34
N GLU A 238 10.19 13.32 -7.07
CA GLU A 238 9.84 12.17 -7.90
C GLU A 238 8.68 11.40 -7.23
N PHE A 239 7.59 11.19 -7.98
CA PHE A 239 6.54 10.27 -7.54
C PHE A 239 6.88 8.88 -8.05
N ARG A 240 7.02 7.92 -7.13
CA ARG A 240 7.11 6.52 -7.52
C ARG A 240 5.75 5.87 -7.45
N VAL A 241 5.48 5.09 -8.48
CA VAL A 241 4.24 4.38 -8.68
C VAL A 241 4.35 3.03 -7.99
N LEU A 242 3.43 2.75 -7.07
CA LEU A 242 3.26 1.44 -6.48
C LEU A 242 2.20 0.70 -7.27
N LEU A 243 2.58 -0.30 -8.05
CA LEU A 243 1.60 -1.22 -8.62
C LEU A 243 1.25 -2.24 -7.55
N LEU A 244 0.08 -2.07 -6.92
CA LEU A 244 -0.50 -3.10 -6.08
C LEU A 244 -1.12 -4.12 -7.03
N ASN A 245 -0.40 -5.19 -7.33
CA ASN A 245 -0.96 -6.27 -8.14
C ASN A 245 -1.97 -7.04 -7.28
N CYS A 246 -3.20 -6.55 -7.18
CA CYS A 246 -4.32 -7.27 -6.60
C CYS A 246 -4.82 -8.34 -7.58
N ASN A 247 -3.97 -9.29 -7.95
CA ASN A 247 -4.41 -10.56 -8.51
C ASN A 247 -4.46 -11.57 -7.37
N SER A 248 -5.54 -11.50 -6.59
CA SER A 248 -5.94 -12.58 -5.69
C SER A 248 -7.27 -13.10 -6.21
N VAL A 249 -7.20 -14.30 -6.80
CA VAL A 249 -8.25 -15.30 -7.11
C VAL A 249 -9.70 -14.82 -7.14
#